data_AF-A0A0K8SG13-F1
#
_entry.id   AF-A0A0K8SG13-F1
#
_cell.length_a   1.000
_cell.length_b   1.000
_cell.length_c   1.000
_cell.angle_alpha   90.00
_cell.angle_beta   90.00
_cell.angle_gamma   90.00
#
_symmetry.space_group_name_H-M   'P 1'
#
loop_
_entity.id
_entity.type
_entity.pdbx_description
1 polymer ?
#
loop_
_entity_poly.entity_id
_entity_poly.type
_entity_poly.pdbx_seq_one_letter_code
_entity_poly.pdbx_strand_id
1 'polypeptide(L)'
;HSLLVLRSLGRYHAMTKILIGRGLIDDSDKGHYFAGLNTPVKSGLFNGAIHMLSKALINKLGSWPAGWEDIGKRIQKQKDVLCNTLEELYINYDKKFEALNHGDLWSSNMMFKKMEYTNIPIAVKFVDYQLPHLSSFMWDVTYFMYSSVKPSIRRPNVDVLLKAYHESLSDNLKFFK
;
A
#
# COMPACT_ATOMS: atom_id res chain seq x y z
N HIS A 1 7.90 3.65 15.15
CA HIS A 1 6.69 3.34 14.37
C HIS A 1 7.01 2.65 13.04
N SER A 2 7.62 3.32 12.05
CA SER A 2 7.81 2.72 10.71
C SER A 2 8.61 1.42 10.67
N LEU A 3 9.70 1.32 11.44
CA LEU A 3 10.47 0.07 11.56
C LEU A 3 9.61 -1.07 12.12
N LEU A 4 8.74 -0.79 13.08
CA LEU A 4 7.86 -1.78 13.70
C LEU A 4 6.81 -2.27 12.70
N VAL A 5 6.23 -1.36 11.91
CA VAL A 5 5.30 -1.70 10.82
C VAL A 5 5.99 -2.59 9.78
N LEU A 6 7.15 -2.18 9.27
CA LEU A 6 7.84 -2.92 8.21
C LEU A 6 8.32 -4.29 8.68
N ARG A 7 8.73 -4.42 9.95
CA ARG A 7 9.03 -5.72 10.54
C ARG A 7 7.79 -6.60 10.67
N SER A 8 6.67 -6.07 11.18
CA SER A 8 5.41 -6.81 11.25
C SER A 8 4.89 -7.20 9.86
N LEU A 9 5.07 -6.35 8.86
CA LEU A 9 4.71 -6.61 7.47
C LEU A 9 5.60 -7.71 6.87
N GLY A 10 6.91 -7.68 7.11
CA GLY A 10 7.82 -8.74 6.70
C GLY A 10 7.41 -10.10 7.29
N ARG A 11 7.01 -10.14 8.56
CA ARG A 11 6.46 -11.35 9.18
C ARG A 11 5.15 -11.80 8.53
N TYR A 12 4.23 -10.88 8.29
CA TYR A 12 2.93 -11.16 7.64
C TYR A 12 3.11 -11.79 6.26
N HIS A 13 3.94 -11.20 5.40
CA HIS A 13 4.24 -11.73 4.06
C HIS A 13 5.03 -13.06 4.10
N ALA A 14 5.92 -13.25 5.07
CA ALA A 14 6.61 -14.54 5.27
C ALA A 14 5.60 -15.65 5.57
N MET A 15 4.63 -15.38 6.46
CA MET A 15 3.58 -16.33 6.79
C MET A 15 2.73 -16.68 5.57
N THR A 16 2.45 -15.73 4.68
CA THR A 16 1.74 -16.04 3.42
C THR A 16 2.44 -17.15 2.65
N LYS A 17 3.76 -17.07 2.42
CA LYS A 17 4.48 -18.09 1.65
C LYS A 17 4.33 -19.49 2.22
N ILE A 18 4.20 -19.58 3.53
CA ILE A 18 4.08 -20.85 4.25
C ILE A 18 2.65 -21.37 4.17
N LEU A 19 1.66 -20.48 4.24
CA LEU A 19 0.26 -20.83 4.01
C LEU A 19 0.02 -21.29 2.57
N ILE A 20 0.65 -20.64 1.58
CA ILE A 20 0.65 -21.07 0.17
C ILE A 20 1.28 -22.46 0.04
N GLY A 21 2.47 -22.67 0.63
CA GLY A 21 3.13 -23.98 0.60
C GLY A 21 2.34 -25.10 1.27
N ARG A 22 1.42 -24.77 2.18
CA ARG A 22 0.49 -25.70 2.84
C ARG A 22 -0.85 -25.85 2.11
N GLY A 23 -1.09 -25.12 1.02
CA GLY A 23 -2.36 -25.11 0.30
C GLY A 23 -3.52 -24.47 1.07
N LEU A 24 -3.23 -23.59 2.04
CA LEU A 24 -4.24 -22.84 2.80
C LEU A 24 -4.56 -21.48 2.18
N ILE A 25 -3.71 -21.02 1.26
CA ILE A 25 -3.93 -19.88 0.38
C ILE A 25 -3.63 -20.38 -1.02
N ASP A 26 -4.52 -20.10 -1.97
CA ASP A 26 -4.36 -20.55 -3.36
C ASP A 26 -4.69 -19.44 -4.37
N ASP A 27 -4.71 -19.79 -5.65
CA ASP A 27 -4.95 -18.82 -6.73
C ASP A 27 -6.35 -18.18 -6.68
N SER A 28 -7.32 -18.77 -5.98
CA SER A 28 -8.64 -18.17 -5.78
C SER A 28 -8.58 -16.91 -4.89
N ASP A 29 -7.57 -16.80 -4.03
CA ASP A 29 -7.33 -15.63 -3.16
C ASP A 29 -6.71 -14.42 -3.91
N LYS A 30 -6.45 -14.55 -5.22
CA LYS A 30 -5.98 -13.43 -6.07
C LYS A 30 -7.08 -12.42 -6.42
N GLY A 31 -8.36 -12.78 -6.29
CA GLY A 31 -9.44 -12.19 -7.11
C GLY A 31 -10.09 -10.86 -6.69
N HIS A 32 -9.62 -10.14 -5.67
CA HIS A 32 -10.43 -9.08 -5.04
C HIS A 32 -9.86 -7.66 -5.04
N TYR A 33 -8.70 -7.42 -5.67
CA TYR A 33 -8.12 -6.08 -5.67
C TYR A 33 -8.73 -5.18 -6.75
N PHE A 34 -9.76 -4.41 -6.38
CA PHE A 34 -10.48 -3.56 -7.31
C PHE A 34 -9.58 -2.56 -8.07
N ALA A 35 -8.48 -2.10 -7.45
CA ALA A 35 -7.57 -1.14 -8.07
C ALA A 35 -6.70 -1.75 -9.18
N GLY A 36 -6.45 -3.07 -9.12
CA GLY A 36 -5.68 -3.80 -10.13
C GLY A 36 -6.53 -4.31 -11.30
N LEU A 37 -7.84 -4.39 -11.14
CA LEU A 37 -8.76 -4.97 -12.13
C LEU A 37 -9.41 -3.90 -13.01
N ASN A 38 -9.59 -4.20 -14.30
CA ASN A 38 -10.33 -3.33 -15.21
C ASN A 38 -11.85 -3.40 -14.96
N THR A 39 -12.31 -2.68 -13.94
CA THR A 39 -13.72 -2.67 -13.53
C THR A 39 -14.34 -1.28 -13.66
N PRO A 40 -15.68 -1.19 -13.84
CA PRO A 40 -16.39 0.08 -13.72
C PRO A 40 -16.18 0.75 -12.37
N VAL A 41 -15.99 -0.04 -11.29
CA VAL A 41 -15.68 0.45 -9.94
C VAL A 41 -14.34 1.19 -9.91
N LYS A 42 -13.27 0.57 -10.44
CA LYS A 42 -11.94 1.22 -10.56
C LYS A 42 -12.05 2.55 -11.31
N SER A 43 -12.68 2.50 -12.48
CA SER A 43 -12.82 3.67 -13.36
C SER A 43 -13.64 4.77 -12.67
N GLY A 44 -14.77 4.43 -12.07
CA GLY A 44 -15.60 5.38 -11.33
C GLY A 44 -14.86 6.04 -10.18
N LEU A 45 -14.11 5.25 -9.40
CA LEU A 45 -13.40 5.74 -8.23
C LEU A 45 -12.18 6.59 -8.60
N PHE A 46 -11.23 6.06 -9.38
CA PHE A 46 -9.99 6.77 -9.69
C PHE A 46 -10.18 7.84 -10.75
N ASN A 47 -10.76 7.52 -11.91
CA ASN A 47 -10.94 8.51 -12.98
C ASN A 47 -11.97 9.56 -12.58
N GLY A 48 -13.02 9.17 -11.86
CA GLY A 48 -13.99 10.10 -11.30
C GLY A 48 -13.36 11.05 -10.28
N ALA A 49 -12.58 10.54 -9.33
CA ALA A 49 -11.89 11.37 -8.34
C ALA A 49 -10.88 12.34 -8.99
N ILE A 50 -10.05 11.86 -9.92
CA ILE A 50 -9.10 12.69 -10.68
C ILE A 50 -9.85 13.78 -11.46
N HIS A 51 -10.92 13.40 -12.16
CA HIS A 51 -11.71 14.35 -12.94
C HIS A 51 -12.35 15.42 -12.06
N MET A 52 -12.99 15.02 -10.97
CA MET A 52 -13.65 15.94 -10.04
C MET A 52 -12.63 16.89 -9.38
N LEU A 53 -11.54 16.35 -8.86
CA LEU A 53 -10.50 17.14 -8.20
C LEU A 53 -9.85 18.12 -9.18
N SER A 54 -9.43 17.66 -10.36
CA SER A 54 -8.82 18.56 -11.36
C SER A 54 -9.77 19.68 -11.79
N LYS A 55 -11.06 19.37 -11.99
CA LYS A 55 -12.08 20.38 -12.32
C LYS A 55 -12.28 21.39 -11.19
N ALA A 56 -12.30 20.92 -9.94
CA ALA A 56 -12.42 21.81 -8.78
C ALA A 56 -11.26 22.80 -8.70
N LEU A 57 -10.03 22.32 -8.91
CA LEU A 57 -8.81 23.14 -8.88
C LEU A 57 -8.75 24.15 -10.04
N ILE A 58 -9.08 23.72 -11.27
CA ILE A 58 -9.01 24.57 -12.46
C ILE A 58 -10.07 25.66 -12.42
N ASN A 59 -11.30 25.31 -12.02
CA ASN A 59 -12.45 26.22 -12.06
C ASN A 59 -12.71 26.93 -10.72
N LYS A 60 -11.84 26.75 -9.72
CA LYS A 60 -11.95 27.37 -8.39
C LYS A 60 -13.29 27.08 -7.68
N LEU A 61 -13.83 25.87 -7.87
CA LEU A 61 -15.11 25.49 -7.27
C LEU A 61 -14.97 25.39 -5.75
N GLY A 62 -15.81 26.10 -4.98
CA GLY A 62 -15.81 26.02 -3.52
C GLY A 62 -14.77 26.89 -2.80
N SER A 63 -14.53 28.11 -3.31
CA SER A 63 -13.65 29.12 -2.68
C SER A 63 -12.17 28.74 -2.61
N TRP A 64 -11.67 27.95 -3.57
CA TRP A 64 -10.26 27.58 -3.62
C TRP A 64 -9.38 28.78 -3.98
N PRO A 65 -8.20 28.94 -3.34
CA PRO A 65 -7.28 30.02 -3.66
C PRO A 65 -6.83 30.01 -5.12
N ALA A 66 -6.42 31.17 -5.64
CA ALA A 66 -5.72 31.23 -6.93
C ALA A 66 -4.35 30.52 -6.83
N GLY A 67 -3.85 29.99 -7.95
CA GLY A 67 -2.53 29.36 -8.06
C GLY A 67 -2.54 27.83 -8.13
N TRP A 68 -3.71 27.19 -8.02
CA TRP A 68 -3.86 25.73 -8.11
C TRP A 68 -4.18 25.23 -9.52
N GLU A 69 -4.37 26.12 -10.48
CA GLU A 69 -4.78 25.79 -11.85
C GLU A 69 -3.75 24.90 -12.56
N ASP A 70 -2.45 25.15 -12.35
CA ASP A 70 -1.37 24.31 -12.90
C ASP A 70 -1.44 22.88 -12.34
N ILE A 71 -1.61 22.76 -11.02
CA ILE A 71 -1.73 21.45 -10.35
C ILE A 71 -2.98 20.73 -10.86
N GLY A 72 -4.10 21.43 -10.99
CA GLY A 72 -5.32 20.88 -11.58
C GLY A 72 -5.11 20.33 -12.99
N LYS A 73 -4.42 21.08 -13.86
CA LYS A 73 -4.07 20.63 -15.22
C LYS A 73 -3.14 19.41 -15.20
N ARG A 74 -2.18 19.36 -14.29
CA ARG A 74 -1.27 18.22 -14.13
C ARG A 74 -2.01 16.97 -13.66
N ILE A 75 -2.92 17.09 -12.68
CA ILE A 75 -3.77 15.99 -12.20
C ILE A 75 -4.69 15.51 -13.32
N GLN A 76 -5.29 16.41 -14.09
CA GLN A 76 -6.18 16.06 -15.20
C GLN A 76 -5.49 15.14 -16.22
N LYS A 77 -4.20 15.40 -16.52
CA LYS A 77 -3.38 14.59 -17.43
C LYS A 77 -3.11 13.18 -16.91
N GLN A 78 -3.33 12.90 -15.62
CA GLN A 78 -3.07 11.58 -15.02
C GLN A 78 -4.27 10.62 -15.06
N LYS A 79 -5.45 11.08 -15.53
CA LYS A 79 -6.69 10.30 -15.50
C LYS A 79 -6.49 8.88 -16.04
N ASP A 80 -6.10 8.77 -17.31
CA ASP A 80 -5.96 7.45 -17.94
C ASP A 80 -4.63 6.77 -17.56
N VAL A 81 -3.59 7.56 -17.29
CA VAL A 81 -2.28 7.05 -16.88
C VAL A 81 -2.38 6.24 -15.59
N LEU A 82 -3.09 6.74 -14.57
CA LEU A 82 -3.19 6.06 -13.28
C LEU A 82 -3.85 4.68 -13.42
N CYS A 83 -5.03 4.62 -14.04
CA CYS A 83 -5.78 3.37 -14.16
C CYS A 83 -5.04 2.32 -15.00
N ASN A 84 -4.34 2.75 -16.06
CA ASN A 84 -3.56 1.86 -16.91
C ASN A 84 -2.32 1.36 -16.18
N THR A 85 -1.59 2.24 -15.48
CA THR A 85 -0.41 1.85 -14.70
C THR A 85 -0.77 0.89 -13.56
N LEU A 86 -1.87 1.11 -12.83
CA LEU A 86 -2.29 0.20 -11.77
C LEU A 86 -2.64 -1.20 -12.30
N GLU A 87 -3.31 -1.26 -13.44
CA GLU A 87 -3.63 -2.53 -14.12
C GLU A 87 -2.39 -3.24 -14.62
N GLU A 88 -1.48 -2.49 -15.26
CA GLU A 88 -0.22 -3.04 -15.75
C GLU A 88 0.64 -3.59 -14.61
N LEU A 89 0.78 -2.86 -13.50
CA LEU A 89 1.53 -3.32 -12.32
C LEU A 89 0.89 -4.53 -11.64
N TYR A 90 -0.44 -4.65 -11.74
CA TYR A 90 -1.17 -5.78 -11.17
C TYR A 90 -1.02 -7.05 -12.01
N ILE A 91 -0.98 -6.92 -13.34
CA ILE A 91 -0.85 -8.03 -14.28
C ILE A 91 0.63 -8.45 -14.43
N ASN A 92 1.51 -7.46 -14.56
CA ASN A 92 2.91 -7.63 -14.93
C ASN A 92 3.84 -7.35 -13.74
N TYR A 93 4.11 -8.38 -12.96
CA TYR A 93 5.08 -8.32 -11.85
C TYR A 93 5.84 -9.64 -11.70
N ASP A 94 6.93 -9.63 -10.93
CA ASP A 94 7.70 -10.84 -10.63
C ASP A 94 6.93 -11.76 -9.68
N LYS A 95 6.46 -12.91 -10.19
CA LYS A 95 5.69 -13.91 -9.45
C LYS A 95 6.55 -14.82 -8.57
N LYS A 96 7.89 -14.72 -8.60
CA LYS A 96 8.77 -15.52 -7.72
C LYS A 96 8.46 -15.30 -6.24
N PHE A 97 8.00 -14.10 -5.88
CA PHE A 97 7.60 -13.77 -4.51
C PHE A 97 6.27 -13.03 -4.45
N GLU A 98 5.18 -13.77 -4.60
CA GLU A 98 3.84 -13.31 -4.22
C GLU A 98 3.61 -13.34 -2.70
N ALA A 99 2.91 -12.34 -2.17
CA ALA A 99 2.41 -12.31 -0.81
C ALA A 99 0.93 -11.92 -0.79
N LEU A 100 0.20 -12.35 0.24
CA LEU A 100 -1.15 -11.89 0.50
C LEU A 100 -0.97 -10.51 1.10
N ASN A 101 -1.22 -9.48 0.31
CA ASN A 101 -1.19 -8.11 0.77
C ASN A 101 -2.41 -7.84 1.66
N HIS A 102 -2.27 -6.91 2.58
CA HIS A 102 -3.37 -6.27 3.29
C HIS A 102 -4.19 -5.38 2.34
N GLY A 103 -3.52 -4.69 1.40
CA GLY A 103 -4.14 -3.90 0.33
C GLY A 103 -4.66 -2.52 0.71
N ASP A 104 -4.71 -2.18 2.00
CA ASP A 104 -4.99 -0.84 2.53
C ASP A 104 -4.14 -0.55 3.77
N LEU A 105 -2.82 -0.77 3.64
CA LEU A 105 -1.89 -0.65 4.75
C LEU A 105 -1.40 0.79 4.97
N TRP A 106 -2.21 1.61 5.62
CA TRP A 106 -1.88 2.99 6.01
C TRP A 106 -2.09 3.25 7.51
N SER A 107 -1.63 4.39 8.02
CA SER A 107 -1.54 4.68 9.46
C SER A 107 -2.86 4.54 10.22
N SER A 108 -4.00 4.76 9.57
CA SER A 108 -5.32 4.63 10.18
C SER A 108 -5.71 3.18 10.46
N ASN A 109 -5.15 2.24 9.69
CA ASN A 109 -5.40 0.80 9.80
C ASN A 109 -4.35 0.10 10.68
N MET A 110 -3.72 0.84 11.59
CA MET A 110 -2.65 0.36 12.46
C MET A 110 -2.91 0.74 13.92
N MET A 111 -2.98 -0.26 14.79
CA MET A 111 -3.06 -0.06 16.23
C MET A 111 -1.69 -0.30 16.87
N PHE A 112 -1.16 0.71 17.56
CA PHE A 112 0.13 0.61 18.25
C PHE A 112 -0.05 0.37 19.74
N LYS A 113 0.54 -0.70 20.25
CA LYS A 113 0.76 -0.87 21.69
C LYS A 113 1.98 -0.04 22.09
N LYS A 114 1.83 0.78 23.11
CA LYS A 114 2.90 1.62 23.66
C LYS A 114 3.37 1.06 25.00
N MET A 115 4.66 1.22 25.29
CA MET A 115 5.22 0.95 26.60
C MET A 115 4.61 1.90 27.63
N GLU A 116 4.37 1.38 28.82
CA GLU A 116 3.90 2.16 29.95
C GLU A 116 4.92 3.29 30.25
N TYR A 117 4.43 4.48 30.58
CA TYR A 117 5.21 5.66 30.96
C TYR A 117 6.11 6.33 29.88
N THR A 118 6.47 5.68 28.78
CA THR A 118 7.41 6.26 27.78
C THR A 118 6.78 6.62 26.42
N ASN A 119 5.52 6.22 26.17
CA ASN A 119 4.83 6.39 24.89
C ASN A 119 5.54 5.73 23.67
N ILE A 120 6.59 4.94 23.90
CA ILE A 120 7.36 4.26 22.85
C ILE A 120 6.53 3.10 22.29
N PRO A 121 6.32 3.00 20.96
CA PRO A 121 5.59 1.88 20.37
C PRO A 121 6.42 0.59 20.46
N ILE A 122 5.82 -0.46 21.02
CA ILE A 122 6.45 -1.77 21.24
C ILE A 122 5.81 -2.90 20.42
N ALA A 123 4.56 -2.73 20.00
CA ALA A 123 3.91 -3.65 19.07
C ALA A 123 2.95 -2.90 18.14
N VAL A 124 2.65 -3.51 16.99
CA VAL A 124 1.65 -3.01 16.05
C VAL A 124 0.76 -4.17 15.61
N LYS A 125 -0.54 -3.90 15.45
CA LYS A 125 -1.51 -4.82 14.86
C LYS A 125 -2.19 -4.11 13.69
N PHE A 126 -2.22 -4.77 12.54
CA PHE A 126 -2.98 -4.30 11.38
C PHE A 126 -4.45 -4.71 11.55
N VAL A 127 -5.35 -3.84 11.13
CA VAL A 127 -6.80 -4.00 11.21
C VAL A 127 -7.41 -3.58 9.87
N ASP A 128 -8.67 -3.91 9.64
CA ASP A 128 -9.40 -3.55 8.42
C ASP A 128 -8.86 -4.24 7.13
N TYR A 129 -9.02 -5.56 7.08
CA TYR A 129 -8.63 -6.40 5.93
C TYR A 129 -9.72 -6.43 4.87
N GLN A 130 -10.17 -5.26 4.40
CA GLN A 130 -11.18 -5.17 3.34
C GLN A 130 -10.64 -5.38 1.92
N LEU A 131 -9.32 -5.26 1.71
CA LEU A 131 -8.68 -5.39 0.39
C LEU A 131 -7.57 -6.48 0.27
N PRO A 132 -7.64 -7.63 0.96
CA PRO A 132 -6.60 -8.63 0.86
C PRO A 132 -6.56 -9.24 -0.54
N HIS A 133 -5.35 -9.43 -1.06
CA HIS A 133 -5.15 -10.00 -2.38
C HIS A 133 -3.73 -10.54 -2.56
N LEU A 134 -3.61 -11.66 -3.26
CA LEU A 134 -2.32 -12.25 -3.59
C LEU A 134 -1.71 -11.53 -4.80
N SER A 135 -0.61 -10.80 -4.58
CA SER A 135 0.13 -10.09 -5.63
C SER A 135 1.57 -9.81 -5.20
N SER A 136 2.27 -8.91 -5.88
CA SER A 136 3.56 -8.40 -5.43
C SER A 136 3.45 -7.83 -4.01
N PHE A 137 4.36 -8.21 -3.13
CA PHE A 137 4.47 -7.66 -1.77
C PHE A 137 4.74 -6.14 -1.75
N MET A 138 5.16 -5.58 -2.89
CA MET A 138 5.45 -4.16 -3.02
C MET A 138 4.20 -3.28 -2.90
N TRP A 139 2.99 -3.82 -3.10
CA TRP A 139 1.76 -3.06 -2.90
C TRP A 139 1.68 -2.51 -1.47
N ASP A 140 1.78 -3.37 -0.46
CA ASP A 140 1.75 -2.92 0.93
C ASP A 140 2.97 -2.09 1.32
N VAL A 141 4.18 -2.49 0.88
CA VAL A 141 5.43 -1.79 1.24
C VAL A 141 5.41 -0.37 0.70
N THR A 142 5.09 -0.18 -0.59
CA THR A 142 5.05 1.15 -1.20
C THR A 142 3.89 1.97 -0.66
N TYR A 143 2.70 1.38 -0.53
CA TYR A 143 1.53 2.10 -0.03
C TYR A 143 1.77 2.63 1.38
N PHE A 144 2.30 1.82 2.30
CA PHE A 144 2.67 2.28 3.64
C PHE A 144 3.73 3.38 3.59
N MET A 145 4.81 3.18 2.82
CA MET A 145 5.92 4.12 2.73
C MET A 145 5.47 5.49 2.21
N TYR A 146 4.56 5.54 1.24
CA TYR A 146 4.13 6.80 0.63
C TYR A 146 2.93 7.45 1.32
N SER A 147 2.03 6.68 1.93
CA SER A 147 0.85 7.21 2.63
C SER A 147 1.17 7.63 4.08
N SER A 148 2.06 6.92 4.76
CA SER A 148 2.14 6.95 6.23
C SER A 148 3.49 7.38 6.78
N VAL A 149 4.55 7.36 5.96
CA VAL A 149 5.89 7.80 6.38
C VAL A 149 6.17 9.19 5.85
N LYS A 150 6.40 10.13 6.77
CA LYS A 150 6.75 11.53 6.42
C LYS A 150 7.93 11.55 5.44
N PRO A 151 7.89 12.34 4.34
CA PRO A 151 8.98 12.39 3.36
C PRO A 151 10.35 12.70 3.96
N SER A 152 10.41 13.55 5.00
CA SER A 152 11.64 13.90 5.73
C SER A 152 12.27 12.72 6.47
N ILE A 153 11.48 11.70 6.81
CA ILE A 153 11.96 10.45 7.41
C ILE A 153 12.21 9.42 6.32
N ARG A 154 11.27 9.25 5.38
CA ARG A 154 11.33 8.22 4.34
C ARG A 154 12.55 8.35 3.44
N ARG A 155 12.79 9.55 2.88
CA ARG A 155 13.82 9.76 1.84
C ARG A 155 15.23 9.43 2.34
N PRO A 156 15.70 9.97 3.49
CA PRO A 156 17.05 9.67 3.98
C PRO A 156 17.18 8.27 4.60
N ASN A 157 16.08 7.58 4.93
CA ASN A 157 16.11 6.29 5.61
C ASN A 157 15.54 5.14 4.77
N VAL A 158 15.40 5.31 3.45
CA VAL A 158 14.74 4.31 2.58
C VAL A 158 15.42 2.94 2.68
N ASP A 159 16.75 2.91 2.66
CA ASP A 159 17.52 1.67 2.75
C ASP A 159 17.35 1.00 4.12
N VAL A 160 17.37 1.77 5.20
CA VAL A 160 17.15 1.26 6.57
C VAL A 160 15.74 0.67 6.71
N LEU A 161 14.74 1.33 6.14
CA LEU A 161 13.34 0.90 6.18
C LEU A 161 13.16 -0.41 5.37
N LEU A 162 13.67 -0.46 4.14
CA LEU A 162 13.60 -1.65 3.31
C LEU A 162 14.40 -2.82 3.89
N LYS A 163 15.58 -2.54 4.47
CA LYS A 163 16.38 -3.55 5.18
C LYS A 163 15.62 -4.15 6.35
N ALA A 164 14.94 -3.33 7.16
CA ALA A 164 14.15 -3.83 8.29
C ALA A 164 12.98 -4.74 7.85
N TYR A 165 12.34 -4.43 6.72
CA TYR A 165 11.36 -5.32 6.10
C TYR A 165 11.99 -6.64 5.66
N HIS A 166 13.09 -6.56 4.89
CA HIS A 166 13.75 -7.71 4.29
C HIS A 166 14.35 -8.67 5.34
N GLU A 167 14.98 -8.14 6.39
CA GLU A 167 15.49 -8.93 7.52
C GLU A 167 14.36 -9.69 8.20
N SER A 168 13.27 -9.00 8.56
CA SER A 168 12.12 -9.65 9.18
C SER A 168 11.49 -10.72 8.28
N LEU A 169 11.32 -10.42 6.99
CA LEU A 169 10.83 -11.39 6.00
C LEU A 169 11.71 -12.65 5.97
N SER A 170 13.02 -12.45 5.83
CA SER A 170 14.00 -13.53 5.72
C SER A 170 14.06 -14.39 6.98
N ASP A 171 14.06 -13.77 8.15
CA ASP A 171 14.13 -14.46 9.43
C ASP A 171 12.86 -15.29 9.68
N ASN A 172 11.68 -14.74 9.39
CA ASN A 172 10.43 -15.47 9.54
C ASN A 172 10.28 -16.60 8.52
N LEU A 173 10.73 -16.42 7.28
CA LEU A 173 10.75 -17.50 6.27
C LEU A 173 11.66 -18.67 6.69
N LYS A 174 12.77 -18.39 7.38
CA LYS A 174 13.65 -19.44 7.94
C LYS A 174 13.04 -20.09 9.18
N PHE A 175 12.39 -19.30 10.04
CA PHE A 175 11.85 -19.75 11.31
C PHE A 175 10.65 -20.70 11.15
N PHE A 176 9.73 -20.37 10.25
CA PHE A 176 8.48 -21.12 10.08
C PHE A 176 8.57 -22.22 9.00
N LYS A 177 9.73 -22.38 8.37
CA LYS A 177 10.00 -23.37 7.32
C LYS A 177 9.86 -24.79 7.81
#